data_AF-A0A2D4JE77-F1
#
_entry.id   AF-A0A2D4JE77-F1
#
_cell.length_a   1.000
_cell.length_b   1.000
_cell.length_c   1.000
_cell.angle_alpha   90.00
_cell.angle_beta   90.00
_cell.angle_gamma   90.00
#
_symmetry.space_group_name_H-M   'P 1'
#
loop_
_entity.id
_entity.type
_entity.pdbx_description
1 polymer ?
#
loop_
_entity_poly.entity_id
_entity_poly.type
_entity_poly.pdbx_seq_one_letter_code
_entity_poly.pdbx_strand_id
1 'polypeptide(L)'
;QAGELMIKGDFDPLYLNCFLIRHPSVGRSVPSRSPPRNPKRALRRQEKHQPGMAGSRETPKDRVLTLESMNPHVRMVEYAVRGPIVARANQLKKELAQGVKKPFTEVIAANIGDAQAMGQKPITFLRQVSALCMYPDLLNSPDFPEDAKQKAGRLLAACGGQSIGAYSASPGIELIRHDVAAFIQCRDGGIPSDPENIYLSTGASNAVVTIL
;
A
#
# COMPACT_ATOMS: atom_id res chain seq x y z
N GLN A 1 22.84 -1.81 -45.03
CA GLN A 1 21.57 -1.23 -45.53
C GLN A 1 20.53 -1.57 -44.46
N ALA A 2 20.28 -0.71 -43.48
CA ALA A 2 19.46 0.52 -43.55
C ALA A 2 18.02 0.18 -43.99
N GLY A 3 16.94 0.58 -43.32
CA GLY A 3 16.72 1.49 -42.19
C GLY A 3 15.35 1.14 -41.56
N GLU A 4 15.13 1.42 -40.28
CA GLU A 4 14.41 2.64 -39.80
C GLU A 4 12.96 2.69 -40.28
N LEU A 5 11.94 2.83 -39.44
CA LEU A 5 11.55 4.06 -38.73
C LEU A 5 10.26 3.65 -37.97
N MET A 6 10.03 3.95 -36.69
CA MET A 6 9.40 5.17 -36.15
C MET A 6 8.60 4.73 -34.90
N ILE A 7 8.43 5.47 -33.80
CA ILE A 7 8.32 6.92 -33.63
C ILE A 7 8.97 7.29 -32.27
N LYS A 8 9.95 8.21 -32.29
CA LYS A 8 10.18 9.15 -31.18
C LYS A 8 8.95 10.05 -31.15
N GLY A 9 8.03 9.80 -30.23
CA GLY A 9 6.88 10.63 -29.96
C GLY A 9 7.04 11.17 -28.56
N ASP A 10 6.85 12.48 -28.41
CA ASP A 10 6.88 13.18 -27.14
C ASP A 10 6.03 12.43 -26.10
N PHE A 11 6.66 12.10 -24.98
CA PHE A 11 6.04 11.37 -23.89
C PHE A 11 5.22 12.37 -23.06
N ASP A 12 3.93 12.48 -23.40
CA ASP A 12 2.93 13.10 -22.52
C ASP A 12 2.54 12.06 -21.44
N PRO A 13 2.75 12.30 -20.13
CA PRO A 13 2.63 11.25 -19.11
C PRO A 13 1.18 11.01 -18.62
N LEU A 14 0.17 11.29 -19.44
CA LEU A 14 -1.23 11.07 -19.09
C LEU A 14 -1.85 10.07 -20.07
N TYR A 15 -2.52 9.06 -19.51
CA TYR A 15 -3.25 7.96 -20.15
C TYR A 15 -2.45 6.69 -20.47
N LEU A 16 -2.53 5.73 -19.55
CA LEU A 16 -2.56 4.31 -19.92
C LEU A 16 -3.85 3.68 -19.42
N ASN A 17 -4.74 3.40 -20.37
CA ASN A 17 -6.00 2.68 -20.21
C ASN A 17 -5.78 1.28 -19.61
N CYS A 18 -6.56 0.96 -18.58
CA CYS A 18 -6.70 -0.41 -18.07
C CYS A 18 -7.63 -1.23 -18.98
N PHE A 19 -7.21 -2.47 -19.27
CA PHE A 19 -8.00 -3.48 -19.97
C PHE A 19 -9.26 -3.84 -19.18
N LEU A 20 -10.42 -3.72 -19.83
CA LEU A 20 -11.70 -4.31 -19.44
C LEU A 20 -11.73 -5.79 -19.85
N ILE A 21 -11.95 -6.70 -18.89
CA ILE A 21 -12.51 -8.02 -19.17
C ILE A 21 -13.68 -8.25 -18.21
N ARG A 22 -14.86 -8.43 -18.80
CA ARG A 22 -16.17 -8.66 -18.19
C ARG A 22 -16.51 -10.13 -18.35
N HIS A 23 -16.89 -10.86 -17.30
CA HIS A 23 -17.65 -12.12 -17.39
C HIS A 23 -18.33 -12.48 -16.04
N PRO A 24 -19.34 -13.38 -16.01
CA PRO A 24 -20.67 -13.05 -15.50
C PRO A 24 -21.01 -13.62 -14.11
N SER A 25 -22.05 -13.02 -13.55
CA SER A 25 -22.80 -13.33 -12.34
C SER A 25 -23.23 -14.78 -12.15
N VAL A 26 -23.09 -15.30 -10.92
CA VAL A 26 -23.86 -16.44 -10.41
C VAL A 26 -24.28 -16.15 -8.96
N GLY A 27 -25.58 -15.97 -8.75
CA GLY A 27 -26.18 -15.76 -7.43
C GLY A 27 -26.33 -17.07 -6.63
N ARG A 28 -26.28 -16.98 -5.30
CA ARG A 28 -26.80 -18.01 -4.40
C ARG A 28 -27.40 -17.38 -3.13
N SER A 29 -28.62 -17.83 -2.85
CA SER A 29 -29.51 -17.50 -1.73
C SER A 29 -29.05 -18.10 -0.40
N VAL A 30 -29.33 -17.38 0.69
CA VAL A 30 -29.12 -17.79 2.10
C VAL A 30 -30.44 -18.32 2.68
N PRO A 31 -30.46 -19.40 3.48
CA PRO A 31 -31.55 -19.67 4.39
C PRO A 31 -31.19 -19.37 5.85
N SER A 32 -32.10 -18.65 6.49
CA SER A 32 -32.15 -18.35 7.92
C SER A 32 -32.55 -19.57 8.75
N ARG A 33 -32.12 -19.61 10.03
CA ARG A 33 -32.84 -20.32 11.11
C ARG A 33 -32.39 -19.83 12.47
N SER A 34 -33.38 -19.46 13.28
CA SER A 34 -33.29 -19.11 14.70
C SER A 34 -34.06 -20.17 15.52
N PRO A 35 -34.13 -20.13 16.87
CA PRO A 35 -33.63 -21.18 17.77
C PRO A 35 -34.77 -21.90 18.53
N PRO A 36 -34.47 -22.74 19.54
CA PRO A 36 -35.33 -22.70 20.72
C PRO A 36 -34.62 -22.70 22.08
N ARG A 37 -35.42 -22.25 23.04
CA ARG A 37 -35.15 -21.90 24.44
C ARG A 37 -35.09 -23.13 25.38
N ASN A 38 -34.27 -22.95 26.43
CA ASN A 38 -34.27 -23.45 27.83
C ASN A 38 -35.57 -24.15 28.35
N PRO A 39 -35.54 -25.07 29.36
CA PRO A 39 -35.28 -24.65 30.76
C PRO A 39 -34.73 -25.68 31.81
N LYS A 40 -33.98 -25.12 32.79
CA LYS A 40 -34.00 -25.29 34.27
C LYS A 40 -33.68 -26.64 34.99
N ARG A 41 -33.00 -26.44 36.16
CA ARG A 41 -32.86 -27.23 37.41
C ARG A 41 -31.76 -28.34 37.40
N ALA A 42 -30.96 -28.56 38.44
CA ALA A 42 -30.98 -28.16 39.85
C ALA A 42 -29.56 -28.25 40.47
N LEU A 43 -29.31 -27.48 41.53
CA LEU A 43 -28.15 -27.66 42.42
C LEU A 43 -28.25 -29.01 43.14
N ARG A 44 -27.16 -29.80 43.11
CA ARG A 44 -26.86 -30.81 44.13
C ARG A 44 -25.37 -30.79 44.43
N ARG A 45 -25.03 -30.64 45.71
CA ARG A 45 -23.68 -30.58 46.26
C ARG A 45 -23.44 -31.89 47.01
N GLN A 46 -22.38 -32.64 46.67
CA GLN A 46 -21.72 -33.71 47.44
C GLN A 46 -20.49 -34.13 46.61
N GLU A 47 -19.27 -33.72 46.97
CA GLU A 47 -18.31 -34.32 47.92
C GLU A 47 -17.28 -35.25 47.26
N LYS A 48 -16.08 -35.19 47.83
CA LYS A 48 -14.75 -35.54 47.30
C LYS A 48 -14.57 -36.99 46.81
N HIS A 49 -13.86 -37.13 45.69
CA HIS A 49 -12.93 -38.24 45.46
C HIS A 49 -11.80 -37.80 44.52
N GLN A 50 -10.56 -37.84 45.00
CA GLN A 50 -9.35 -37.79 44.17
C GLN A 50 -8.91 -39.23 43.91
N PRO A 51 -8.69 -39.60 42.64
CA PRO A 51 -7.69 -40.61 42.36
C PRO A 51 -6.68 -40.10 41.32
N GLY A 52 -5.41 -40.31 41.63
CA GLY A 52 -4.42 -40.82 40.70
C GLY A 52 -3.87 -39.87 39.64
N MET A 53 -2.57 -39.61 39.73
CA MET A 53 -1.77 -39.15 38.60
C MET A 53 -1.95 -40.09 37.40
N ALA A 54 -2.67 -39.63 36.39
CA ALA A 54 -2.56 -40.12 35.02
C ALA A 54 -1.81 -39.04 34.23
N GLY A 55 -0.64 -39.39 33.69
CA GLY A 55 0.15 -38.49 32.87
C GLY A 55 -0.74 -37.85 31.81
N SER A 56 -0.88 -36.53 31.87
CA SER A 56 -1.59 -35.75 30.88
C SER A 56 -0.80 -35.88 29.58
N ARG A 57 -1.21 -36.81 28.72
CA ARG A 57 -0.97 -36.67 27.29
C ARG A 57 -1.62 -35.36 26.90
N GLU A 58 -0.81 -34.32 26.74
CA GLU A 58 -1.26 -33.08 26.13
C GLU A 58 -1.84 -33.46 24.76
N THR A 59 -3.16 -33.46 24.65
CA THR A 59 -3.81 -33.47 23.34
C THR A 59 -3.31 -32.22 22.63
N PRO A 60 -2.70 -32.33 21.44
CA PRO A 60 -2.29 -31.15 20.69
C PRO A 60 -3.51 -30.24 20.58
N LYS A 61 -3.44 -29.03 21.15
CA LYS A 61 -4.52 -28.07 21.01
C LYS A 61 -4.65 -27.78 19.51
N ASP A 62 -5.79 -28.14 18.94
CA ASP A 62 -6.08 -27.80 17.55
C ASP A 62 -5.84 -26.31 17.35
N ARG A 63 -5.19 -25.96 16.22
CA ARG A 63 -4.88 -24.57 15.92
C ARG A 63 -6.20 -23.82 15.78
N VAL A 64 -6.40 -22.81 16.63
CA VAL A 64 -7.61 -21.97 16.61
C VAL A 64 -7.72 -21.18 15.30
N LEU A 65 -6.58 -20.83 14.69
CA LEU A 65 -6.50 -20.22 13.36
C LEU A 65 -6.13 -21.27 12.31
N THR A 66 -7.07 -21.58 11.42
CA THR A 66 -6.91 -22.44 10.24
C THR A 66 -7.38 -21.71 8.98
N LEU A 67 -7.13 -22.28 7.80
CA LEU A 67 -7.66 -21.72 6.55
C LEU A 67 -9.19 -21.72 6.55
N GLU A 68 -9.81 -22.71 7.19
CA GLU A 68 -11.26 -22.82 7.32
C GLU A 68 -11.83 -21.76 8.27
N SER A 69 -11.11 -21.43 9.35
CA SER A 69 -11.56 -20.43 10.33
C SER A 69 -11.22 -18.98 9.96
N MET A 70 -10.44 -18.75 8.90
CA MET A 70 -10.09 -17.43 8.40
C MET A 70 -11.28 -16.74 7.70
N ASN A 71 -11.36 -15.40 7.81
CA ASN A 71 -12.38 -14.61 7.11
C ASN A 71 -12.41 -14.97 5.61
N PRO A 72 -13.56 -15.42 5.07
CA PRO A 72 -13.64 -15.87 3.68
C PRO A 72 -13.22 -14.80 2.67
N HIS A 73 -13.42 -13.52 2.95
CA HIS A 73 -13.00 -12.42 2.07
C HIS A 73 -11.47 -12.32 1.94
N VAL A 74 -10.73 -12.60 3.03
CA VAL A 74 -9.25 -12.64 3.01
C VAL A 74 -8.75 -13.87 2.26
N ARG A 75 -9.51 -14.98 2.27
CA ARG A 75 -9.14 -16.17 1.50
C ARG A 75 -9.38 -16.01 0.00
N MET A 76 -10.39 -15.21 -0.35
CA MET A 76 -10.79 -14.98 -1.74
C MET A 76 -9.97 -13.88 -2.43
N VAL A 77 -9.32 -12.99 -1.68
CA VAL A 77 -8.55 -11.90 -2.28
C VAL A 77 -7.26 -12.42 -2.90
N GLU A 78 -7.04 -12.12 -4.18
CA GLU A 78 -5.81 -12.44 -4.90
C GLU A 78 -5.06 -11.17 -5.27
N TYR A 79 -3.83 -11.03 -4.77
CA TYR A 79 -2.95 -9.91 -5.13
C TYR A 79 -1.93 -10.37 -6.18
N ALA A 80 -2.34 -10.36 -7.45
CA ALA A 80 -1.61 -10.94 -8.58
C ALA A 80 -0.25 -10.28 -8.88
N VAL A 81 0.04 -9.09 -8.33
CA VAL A 81 1.29 -8.35 -8.55
C VAL A 81 2.53 -9.10 -8.04
N ARG A 82 2.35 -10.12 -7.17
CA ARG A 82 3.43 -10.99 -6.66
C ARG A 82 3.14 -12.48 -6.89
N GLY A 83 2.54 -12.81 -8.03
CA GLY A 83 2.16 -14.18 -8.40
C GLY A 83 3.33 -15.10 -8.86
N PRO A 84 3.00 -16.29 -9.42
CA PRO A 84 3.98 -17.32 -9.81
C PRO A 84 5.07 -16.84 -10.78
N ILE A 85 4.73 -15.90 -11.67
CA ILE A 85 5.68 -15.32 -12.62
C ILE A 85 6.80 -14.57 -11.88
N VAL A 86 6.46 -13.80 -10.85
CA VAL A 86 7.45 -13.06 -10.04
C VAL A 86 8.31 -14.04 -9.24
N ALA A 87 7.71 -15.12 -8.71
CA ALA A 87 8.45 -16.17 -8.02
C ALA A 87 9.49 -16.83 -8.96
N ARG A 88 9.09 -17.18 -10.19
CA ARG A 88 10.01 -17.74 -11.19
C ARG A 88 11.07 -16.74 -11.62
N ALA A 89 10.72 -15.48 -11.82
CA ALA A 89 11.67 -14.41 -12.13
C ALA A 89 12.75 -14.29 -11.03
N ASN A 90 12.37 -14.36 -9.75
CA ASN A 90 13.31 -14.34 -8.63
C ASN A 90 14.21 -15.58 -8.60
N GLN A 91 13.69 -16.75 -8.95
CA GLN A 91 14.51 -17.96 -9.07
C GLN A 91 15.52 -17.83 -10.21
N LEU A 92 15.11 -17.32 -11.37
CA LEU A 92 15.99 -17.07 -12.50
C LEU A 92 17.10 -16.07 -12.16
N LYS A 93 16.81 -15.00 -11.41
CA LYS A 93 17.83 -14.07 -10.89
C LYS A 93 18.87 -14.79 -10.03
N LYS A 94 18.44 -15.70 -9.15
CA LYS A 94 19.36 -16.51 -8.32
C LYS A 94 20.21 -17.48 -9.15
N GLU A 95 19.59 -18.16 -10.11
CA GLU A 95 20.29 -19.08 -11.03
C GLU A 95 21.38 -18.33 -11.83
N LEU A 96 21.06 -17.15 -12.37
CA LEU A 96 22.02 -16.30 -13.08
C LEU A 96 23.17 -15.85 -12.17
N ALA A 97 22.88 -15.46 -10.92
CA ALA A 97 23.91 -15.08 -9.95
C ALA A 97 24.84 -16.26 -9.56
N GLN A 98 24.37 -17.50 -9.68
CA GLN A 98 25.17 -18.72 -9.49
C GLN A 98 25.94 -19.13 -10.76
N GLY A 99 25.85 -18.38 -11.86
CA GLY A 99 26.54 -18.66 -13.11
C GLY A 99 25.85 -19.70 -13.99
N VAL A 100 24.58 -20.06 -13.71
CA VAL A 100 23.81 -20.96 -14.58
C VAL A 100 23.59 -20.28 -15.93
N LYS A 101 24.07 -20.90 -17.02
CA LYS A 101 23.88 -20.37 -18.38
C LYS A 101 22.39 -20.39 -18.76
N LYS A 102 21.90 -19.23 -19.20
CA LYS A 102 20.55 -19.02 -19.75
C LYS A 102 20.67 -18.31 -21.11
N PRO A 103 19.62 -18.30 -21.95
CA PRO A 103 19.62 -17.55 -23.21
C PRO A 103 19.56 -16.02 -23.04
N PHE A 104 19.66 -15.52 -21.80
CA PHE A 104 19.68 -14.12 -21.42
C PHE A 104 20.63 -13.93 -20.23
N THR A 105 21.13 -12.72 -20.03
CA THR A 105 22.11 -12.38 -18.98
C THR A 105 21.47 -11.79 -17.73
N GLU A 106 20.25 -11.28 -17.83
CA GLU A 106 19.54 -10.63 -16.74
C GLU A 106 18.02 -10.83 -16.82
N VAL A 107 17.33 -10.55 -15.71
CA VAL A 107 15.88 -10.55 -15.62
C VAL A 107 15.40 -9.12 -15.37
N ILE A 108 14.76 -8.54 -16.37
CA ILE A 108 14.19 -7.18 -16.31
C ILE A 108 12.77 -7.25 -15.74
N ALA A 109 12.51 -6.50 -14.68
CA ALA A 109 11.18 -6.45 -14.04
C ALA A 109 10.29 -5.43 -14.75
N ALA A 110 9.53 -5.87 -15.76
CA ALA A 110 8.57 -5.03 -16.49
C ALA A 110 7.14 -5.09 -15.93
N ASN A 111 6.94 -5.79 -14.80
CA ASN A 111 5.62 -6.05 -14.22
C ASN A 111 5.21 -5.06 -13.12
N ILE A 112 6.10 -4.17 -12.70
CA ILE A 112 5.85 -3.17 -11.64
C ILE A 112 6.35 -1.81 -12.15
N GLY A 113 5.53 -0.77 -11.96
CA GLY A 113 5.91 0.62 -12.22
C GLY A 113 6.84 1.19 -11.14
N ASP A 114 7.98 0.56 -10.88
CA ASP A 114 9.01 1.06 -9.95
C ASP A 114 10.08 1.83 -10.73
N ALA A 115 9.76 3.07 -11.09
CA ALA A 115 10.57 3.84 -12.04
C ALA A 115 12.01 4.08 -11.54
N GLN A 116 12.21 4.29 -10.24
CA GLN A 116 13.55 4.51 -9.69
C GLN A 116 14.37 3.21 -9.66
N ALA A 117 13.76 2.06 -9.34
CA ALA A 117 14.44 0.77 -9.49
C ALA A 117 14.80 0.47 -10.96
N MET A 118 14.06 1.04 -11.90
CA MET A 118 14.32 0.98 -13.34
C MET A 118 15.27 2.07 -13.87
N GLY A 119 15.92 2.83 -12.97
CA GLY A 119 16.99 3.77 -13.34
C GLY A 119 16.54 5.22 -13.54
N GLN A 120 15.27 5.55 -13.28
CA GLN A 120 14.85 6.95 -13.26
C GLN A 120 15.63 7.72 -12.19
N LYS A 121 16.39 8.74 -12.60
CA LYS A 121 17.09 9.62 -11.66
C LYS A 121 16.06 10.37 -10.81
N PRO A 122 16.21 10.38 -9.47
CA PRO A 122 15.34 11.17 -8.60
C PRO A 122 15.42 12.67 -8.91
N ILE A 123 14.30 13.38 -8.71
CA ILE A 123 14.25 14.83 -8.89
C ILE A 123 14.98 15.52 -7.74
N THR A 124 16.00 16.33 -8.06
CA THR A 124 16.90 16.98 -7.09
C THR A 124 16.15 17.87 -6.09
N PHE A 125 15.26 18.73 -6.59
CA PHE A 125 14.52 19.67 -5.76
C PHE A 125 13.69 18.96 -4.67
N LEU A 126 13.00 17.88 -5.03
CA LEU A 126 12.20 17.09 -4.09
C LEU A 126 13.08 16.48 -2.99
N ARG A 127 14.26 15.95 -3.36
CA ARG A 127 15.22 15.40 -2.39
C ARG A 127 15.76 16.45 -1.43
N GLN A 128 16.06 17.64 -1.95
CA GLN A 128 16.55 18.76 -1.15
C GLN A 128 15.52 19.18 -0.11
N VAL A 129 14.28 19.42 -0.53
CA VAL A 129 13.18 19.78 0.38
C VAL A 129 12.94 18.70 1.43
N SER A 130 12.90 17.42 1.04
CA SER A 130 12.74 16.32 2.00
C SER A 130 13.88 16.27 3.02
N ALA A 131 15.14 16.43 2.58
CA ALA A 131 16.29 16.44 3.48
C ALA A 131 16.22 17.59 4.48
N LEU A 132 15.87 18.79 4.02
CA LEU A 132 15.68 19.98 4.87
C LEU A 132 14.55 19.78 5.88
N CYS A 133 13.44 19.13 5.50
CA CYS A 133 12.36 18.81 6.43
C CYS A 133 12.75 17.73 7.46
N MET A 134 13.60 16.77 7.08
CA MET A 134 14.06 15.69 7.98
C MET A 134 15.16 16.16 8.93
N TYR A 135 16.00 17.12 8.52
CA TYR A 135 17.06 17.69 9.34
C TYR A 135 17.10 19.22 9.19
N PRO A 136 16.25 19.96 9.94
CA PRO A 136 16.06 21.40 9.77
C PRO A 136 17.32 22.26 9.97
N ASP A 137 18.35 21.80 10.69
CA ASP A 137 19.62 22.53 10.82
C ASP A 137 20.28 22.82 9.47
N LEU A 138 19.99 22.00 8.45
CA LEU A 138 20.46 22.19 7.08
C LEU A 138 19.87 23.44 6.39
N LEU A 139 18.83 24.08 6.94
CA LEU A 139 18.33 25.36 6.43
C LEU A 139 19.41 26.45 6.46
N ASN A 140 20.36 26.35 7.39
CA ASN A 140 21.49 27.29 7.50
C ASN A 140 22.65 26.92 6.57
N SER A 141 22.65 25.75 5.93
CA SER A 141 23.73 25.33 5.04
C SER A 141 23.74 26.15 3.74
N PRO A 142 24.90 26.58 3.24
CA PRO A 142 25.02 27.21 1.92
C PRO A 142 24.83 26.23 0.75
N ASP A 143 24.80 24.92 1.01
CA ASP A 143 24.74 23.87 -0.04
C ASP A 143 23.34 23.69 -0.66
N PHE A 144 22.31 24.30 -0.05
CA PHE A 144 20.93 24.19 -0.49
C PHE A 144 20.45 25.49 -1.14
N PRO A 145 19.73 25.40 -2.28
CA PRO A 145 19.20 26.58 -2.93
C PRO A 145 18.06 27.19 -2.10
N GLU A 146 17.88 28.49 -2.25
CA GLU A 146 16.99 29.28 -1.41
C GLU A 146 15.51 28.91 -1.58
N ASP A 147 15.09 28.54 -2.79
CA ASP A 147 13.74 28.07 -3.08
C ASP A 147 13.40 26.75 -2.37
N ALA A 148 14.36 25.82 -2.27
CA ALA A 148 14.20 24.58 -1.50
C ALA A 148 14.06 24.86 0.00
N LYS A 149 14.86 25.79 0.54
CA LYS A 149 14.77 26.24 1.93
C LYS A 149 13.42 26.89 2.23
N GLN A 150 12.95 27.79 1.36
CA GLN A 150 11.65 28.42 1.48
C GLN A 150 10.52 27.39 1.47
N LYS A 151 10.57 26.42 0.54
CA LYS A 151 9.57 25.34 0.48
C LYS A 151 9.58 24.50 1.75
N ALA A 152 10.76 24.08 2.22
CA ALA A 152 10.90 23.28 3.44
C ALA A 152 10.43 24.05 4.68
N GLY A 153 10.81 25.31 4.83
CA GLY A 153 10.37 26.18 5.91
C GLY A 153 8.85 26.36 5.94
N ARG A 154 8.21 26.56 4.77
CA ARG A 154 6.75 26.65 4.66
C ARG A 154 6.06 25.36 5.08
N LEU A 155 6.60 24.20 4.70
CA LEU A 155 6.06 22.89 5.08
C LEU A 155 6.21 22.64 6.59
N LEU A 156 7.39 22.91 7.15
CA LEU A 156 7.65 22.77 8.59
C LEU A 156 6.71 23.67 9.40
N ALA A 157 6.53 24.93 8.99
CA ALA A 157 5.61 25.86 9.67
C ALA A 157 4.15 25.39 9.70
N ALA A 158 3.73 24.55 8.74
CA ALA A 158 2.40 23.95 8.70
C ALA A 158 2.24 22.71 9.59
N CYS A 159 3.34 22.14 10.06
CA CYS A 159 3.33 20.99 10.96
C CYS A 159 3.27 21.43 12.43
N GLY A 160 2.59 20.63 13.26
CA GLY A 160 2.60 20.83 14.71
C GLY A 160 4.02 20.80 15.28
N GLY A 161 4.38 21.82 16.06
CA GLY A 161 5.72 21.93 16.64
C GLY A 161 6.85 22.02 15.61
N GLN A 162 6.54 22.44 14.38
CA GLN A 162 7.49 22.52 13.27
C GLN A 162 8.20 21.21 12.95
N SER A 163 7.54 20.08 13.21
CA SER A 163 8.12 18.74 13.03
C SER A 163 7.27 17.89 12.11
N ILE A 164 7.90 17.31 11.09
CA ILE A 164 7.24 16.33 10.18
C ILE A 164 6.86 15.02 10.89
N GLY A 165 7.29 14.81 12.14
CA GLY A 165 6.89 13.67 12.97
C GLY A 165 5.60 13.90 13.77
N ALA A 166 5.07 15.13 13.77
CA ALA A 166 3.81 15.43 14.45
C ALA A 166 2.62 14.84 13.69
N TYR A 167 1.56 14.47 14.42
CA TYR A 167 0.29 14.11 13.80
C TYR A 167 -0.29 15.31 13.03
N SER A 168 -0.97 15.01 11.93
CA SER A 168 -1.79 15.98 11.19
C SER A 168 -3.27 15.79 11.53
N ALA A 169 -4.11 16.76 11.15
CA ALA A 169 -5.55 16.58 11.18
C ALA A 169 -5.97 15.40 10.29
N SER A 170 -7.14 14.80 10.54
CA SER A 170 -7.57 13.59 9.84
C SER A 170 -7.56 13.67 8.30
N PRO A 171 -7.96 14.79 7.66
CA PRO A 171 -7.87 14.94 6.21
C PRO A 171 -6.44 15.18 5.69
N GLY A 172 -5.50 15.48 6.59
CA GLY A 172 -4.12 15.87 6.29
C GLY A 172 -3.81 17.33 6.64
N ILE A 173 -2.55 17.72 6.41
CA ILE A 173 -2.06 19.09 6.65
C ILE A 173 -2.80 20.07 5.73
N GLU A 174 -3.49 21.05 6.32
CA GLU A 174 -4.33 22.03 5.63
C GLU A 174 -3.59 22.78 4.51
N LEU A 175 -2.39 23.29 4.79
CA LEU A 175 -1.56 23.96 3.80
C LEU A 175 -1.30 23.09 2.55
N ILE A 176 -1.09 21.78 2.74
CA ILE A 176 -0.87 20.84 1.63
C ILE A 176 -2.18 20.60 0.86
N ARG A 177 -3.33 20.51 1.55
CA ARG A 177 -4.64 20.39 0.89
C ARG A 177 -4.94 21.60 0.00
N HIS A 178 -4.62 22.81 0.46
CA HIS A 178 -4.71 24.03 -0.35
C HIS A 178 -3.78 23.98 -1.57
N ASP A 179 -2.54 23.55 -1.41
CA ASP A 179 -1.60 23.40 -2.54
C ASP A 179 -2.13 22.41 -3.59
N VAL A 180 -2.70 21.28 -3.14
CA VAL A 180 -3.30 20.26 -4.03
C VAL A 180 -4.51 20.83 -4.77
N ALA A 181 -5.40 21.55 -4.08
CA ALA A 181 -6.54 22.19 -4.70
C ALA A 181 -6.11 23.22 -5.76
N ALA A 182 -5.12 24.06 -5.45
CA ALA A 182 -4.55 25.02 -6.40
C ALA A 182 -3.90 24.32 -7.62
N PHE A 183 -3.20 23.20 -7.39
CA PHE A 183 -2.64 22.38 -8.45
C PHE A 183 -3.74 21.82 -9.38
N ILE A 184 -4.80 21.24 -8.82
CA ILE A 184 -5.93 20.69 -9.58
C ILE A 184 -6.59 21.80 -10.40
N GLN A 185 -6.88 22.95 -9.79
CA GLN A 185 -7.48 24.09 -10.48
C GLN A 185 -6.61 24.59 -11.65
N CYS A 186 -5.29 24.67 -11.46
CA CYS A 186 -4.37 25.06 -12.52
C CYS A 186 -4.33 24.03 -13.67
N ARG A 187 -4.21 22.74 -13.32
CA ARG A 187 -4.22 21.61 -14.28
C ARG A 187 -5.51 21.58 -15.11
N ASP A 188 -6.64 21.88 -14.48
CA ASP A 188 -7.98 21.78 -15.08
C ASP A 188 -8.45 23.09 -15.72
N GLY A 189 -7.53 24.00 -16.07
CA GLY A 189 -7.83 25.21 -16.84
C GLY A 189 -8.60 26.29 -16.06
N GLY A 190 -8.46 26.31 -14.74
CA GLY A 190 -9.08 27.31 -13.87
C GLY A 190 -10.40 26.86 -13.22
N ILE A 191 -10.83 25.61 -13.43
CA ILE A 191 -12.00 25.05 -12.75
C ILE A 191 -11.72 24.99 -11.23
N PRO A 192 -12.54 25.62 -10.37
CA PRO A 192 -12.29 25.66 -8.94
C PRO A 192 -12.21 24.26 -8.32
N SER A 193 -11.24 24.07 -7.43
CA SER A 193 -11.12 22.87 -6.59
C SER A 193 -11.18 23.30 -5.12
N ASP A 194 -12.03 22.65 -4.34
CA ASP A 194 -12.19 22.94 -2.91
C ASP A 194 -11.23 22.09 -2.07
N PRO A 195 -10.35 22.68 -1.24
CA PRO A 195 -9.46 21.94 -0.33
C PRO A 195 -10.19 21.06 0.70
N GLU A 196 -11.46 21.34 1.01
CA GLU A 196 -12.27 20.49 1.92
C GLU A 196 -12.69 19.17 1.28
N ASN A 197 -12.59 19.06 -0.06
CA ASN A 197 -12.79 17.81 -0.79
C ASN A 197 -11.48 17.01 -0.97
N ILE A 198 -10.36 17.46 -0.39
CA ILE A 198 -9.05 16.83 -0.55
C ILE A 198 -8.67 16.05 0.73
N TYR A 199 -8.46 14.75 0.58
CA TYR A 199 -7.98 13.87 1.65
C TYR A 199 -6.62 13.29 1.29
N LEU A 200 -5.63 13.57 2.14
CA LEU A 200 -4.29 13.00 2.00
C LEU A 200 -4.30 11.55 2.49
N SER A 201 -3.61 10.67 1.77
CA SER A 201 -3.53 9.24 2.09
C SER A 201 -2.11 8.71 1.89
N THR A 202 -1.81 7.57 2.50
CA THR A 202 -0.53 6.86 2.33
C THR A 202 -0.52 6.08 1.02
N GLY A 203 -0.54 6.83 -0.08
CA GLY A 203 -0.64 6.31 -1.44
C GLY A 203 -2.08 6.00 -1.86
N ALA A 204 -2.31 5.97 -3.17
CA ALA A 204 -3.64 5.78 -3.75
C ALA A 204 -4.31 4.46 -3.34
N SER A 205 -3.53 3.40 -3.10
CA SER A 205 -4.06 2.11 -2.67
C SER A 205 -4.86 2.19 -1.38
N ASN A 206 -4.38 2.96 -0.39
CA ASN A 206 -5.08 3.12 0.88
C ASN A 206 -6.35 3.98 0.71
N ALA A 207 -6.33 4.98 -0.18
CA ALA A 207 -7.52 5.73 -0.52
C ALA A 207 -8.61 4.83 -1.12
N VAL A 208 -8.26 3.94 -2.06
CA VAL A 208 -9.21 2.97 -2.64
C VAL A 208 -9.80 2.05 -1.57
N VAL A 209 -8.98 1.50 -0.68
CA VAL A 209 -9.45 0.66 0.44
C VAL A 209 -10.36 1.42 1.40
N THR A 210 -10.19 2.73 1.55
CA THR A 210 -11.03 3.54 2.45
C THR A 210 -12.40 3.83 1.84
N ILE A 211 -12.47 3.93 0.50
CA ILE A 211 -13.69 4.28 -0.23
C ILE A 211 -14.57 3.06 -0.54
N LEU A 212 -13.98 1.87 -0.71
CA LEU A 212 -14.66 0.62 -1.05
C LEU A 212 -14.97 -0.24 0.17
#